data_AF-A0A4Y8KHS7-F1
#
_entry.id   AF-A0A4Y8KHS7-F1
#
_cell.length_a   1.000
_cell.length_b   1.000
_cell.length_c   1.000
_cell.angle_alpha   90.00
_cell.angle_beta   90.00
_cell.angle_gamma   90.00
#
_symmetry.space_group_name_H-M   'P 1'
#
loop_
_entity.id
_entity.type
_entity.pdbx_description
1 polymer ?
#
loop_
_entity_poly.entity_id
_entity_poly.type
_entity_poly.pdbx_seq_one_letter_code
_entity_poly.pdbx_strand_id
1 'polypeptide(L)'
;MTDSTLPLHREAADPATPQIRLAEIAAAHHELHPVIAGNPSCYPALIEWMLQLGTITPVMPAPAEVTPTAAVPCVAATFEAAGATPGHRW
;
A
#
# COMPACT_ATOMS: atom_id res chain seq x y z
N MET A 1 13.81 7.63 -21.59
CA MET A 1 12.88 8.32 -20.67
C MET A 1 12.87 7.57 -19.34
N THR A 2 13.91 7.71 -18.52
CA THR A 2 14.02 7.06 -17.19
C THR A 2 14.36 8.05 -16.08
N ASP A 3 14.33 9.35 -16.39
CA ASP A 3 14.67 10.41 -15.43
C ASP A 3 13.51 10.74 -14.49
N SER A 4 12.25 10.52 -14.92
CA SER A 4 11.04 10.85 -14.14
C SER A 4 10.87 10.03 -12.85
N THR A 5 11.56 8.90 -12.71
CA THR A 5 11.46 8.06 -11.51
C THR A 5 12.46 8.45 -10.42
N LEU A 6 13.55 9.14 -10.76
CA LEU A 6 14.59 9.57 -9.81
C LEU A 6 14.09 10.40 -8.60
N PRO A 7 13.20 11.41 -8.77
CA PRO A 7 12.70 12.15 -7.61
C PRO A 7 11.86 11.27 -6.67
N LEU A 8 11.10 10.32 -7.23
CA LEU A 8 10.28 9.39 -6.45
C LEU A 8 11.13 8.36 -5.71
N HIS A 9 12.22 7.88 -6.32
CA HIS A 9 13.19 7.03 -5.63
C HIS A 9 13.79 7.73 -4.40
N ARG A 10 14.14 9.02 -4.53
CA ARG A 10 14.66 9.81 -3.41
C ARG A 10 13.61 9.99 -2.32
N GLU A 11 12.37 10.34 -2.69
CA GLU A 11 11.26 10.51 -1.74
C GLU A 11 10.93 9.19 -1.03
N ALA A 12 11.00 8.05 -1.73
CA ALA A 12 10.82 6.72 -1.15
C ALA A 12 11.91 6.33 -0.14
N ALA A 13 13.14 6.80 -0.31
CA ALA A 13 14.26 6.54 0.59
C ALA A 13 14.42 7.60 1.71
N ASP A 14 13.70 8.71 1.61
CA ASP A 14 13.84 9.82 2.56
C ASP A 14 13.05 9.52 3.86
N PRO A 15 13.69 9.56 5.03
CA PRO A 15 13.03 9.29 6.30
C PRO A 15 12.07 10.40 6.74
N ALA A 16 12.17 11.61 6.17
CA ALA A 16 11.24 12.70 6.45
C ALA A 16 9.95 12.59 5.61
N THR A 17 9.89 11.69 4.63
CA THR A 17 8.69 11.46 3.83
C THR A 17 7.57 10.89 4.69
N PRO A 18 6.37 11.50 4.68
CA PRO A 18 5.25 11.01 5.47
C PRO A 18 4.75 9.67 4.94
N GLN A 19 4.27 8.82 5.86
CA GLN A 19 3.79 7.46 5.58
C GLN A 19 2.72 7.41 4.47
N ILE A 20 1.83 8.41 4.42
CA ILE A 20 0.79 8.50 3.40
C ILE A 20 1.38 8.66 1.99
N ARG A 21 2.50 9.40 1.87
CA ARG A 21 3.20 9.61 0.59
C ARG A 21 3.96 8.37 0.17
N LEU A 22 4.55 7.63 1.12
CA LEU A 22 5.14 6.32 0.84
C LEU A 22 4.09 5.34 0.28
N ALA A 23 2.88 5.33 0.85
CA ALA A 23 1.79 4.48 0.36
C ALA A 23 1.32 4.87 -1.06
N GLU A 24 1.22 6.17 -1.36
CA GLU A 24 0.92 6.65 -2.72
C GLU A 24 1.98 6.22 -3.73
N ILE A 25 3.27 6.38 -3.38
CA ILE A 25 4.39 5.97 -4.23
C ILE A 25 4.37 4.46 -4.45
N ALA A 26 4.12 3.68 -3.41
CA ALA A 26 4.01 2.22 -3.52
C ALA A 26 2.85 1.82 -4.45
N ALA A 27 1.67 2.40 -4.27
CA ALA A 27 0.51 2.12 -5.13
C ALA A 27 0.73 2.48 -6.61
N ALA A 28 1.52 3.52 -6.91
CA ALA A 28 1.81 3.94 -8.28
C ALA A 28 3.03 3.23 -8.89
N HIS A 29 4.02 2.86 -8.09
CA HIS A 29 5.34 2.39 -8.54
C HIS A 29 5.79 1.14 -7.79
N HIS A 30 5.34 -0.01 -8.28
CA HIS A 30 5.67 -1.31 -7.71
C HIS A 30 7.18 -1.64 -7.78
N GLU A 31 7.90 -1.01 -8.71
CA GLU A 31 9.36 -1.12 -8.85
C GLU A 31 10.14 -0.51 -7.67
N LEU A 32 9.51 0.40 -6.90
CA LEU A 32 10.14 1.09 -5.76
C LEU A 32 9.90 0.40 -4.42
N HIS A 33 9.07 -0.64 -4.39
CA HIS A 33 8.77 -1.39 -3.17
C HIS A 33 10.01 -1.85 -2.36
N PRO A 34 11.10 -2.37 -2.97
CA PRO A 34 12.30 -2.71 -2.21
C PRO A 34 12.99 -1.49 -1.58
N VAL A 35 12.90 -0.31 -2.20
CA VAL A 35 13.46 0.95 -1.65
C VAL A 35 12.61 1.43 -0.47
N ILE A 36 11.28 1.38 -0.61
CA ILE A 36 10.32 1.77 0.44
C ILE A 36 10.46 0.85 1.65
N ALA A 37 10.59 -0.47 1.45
CA ALA A 37 10.75 -1.44 2.55
C ALA A 37 12.04 -1.23 3.36
N GLY A 38 13.07 -0.62 2.77
CA GLY A 38 14.31 -0.25 3.45
C GLY A 38 14.23 1.09 4.20
N ASN A 39 13.16 1.87 4.03
CA ASN A 39 13.00 3.16 4.69
C ASN A 39 12.57 2.96 6.16
N PRO A 40 13.28 3.52 7.15
CA PRO A 40 12.92 3.38 8.57
C PRO A 40 11.56 4.00 8.94
N SER A 41 11.06 4.95 8.14
CA SER A 41 9.73 5.54 8.29
C SER A 41 8.62 4.71 7.65
N CYS A 42 8.96 3.63 6.93
CA CYS A 42 7.99 2.70 6.40
C CYS A 42 7.40 1.85 7.53
N TYR A 43 6.08 1.75 7.56
CA TYR A 43 5.38 1.00 8.59
C TYR A 43 5.21 -0.47 8.19
N PRO A 44 5.17 -1.39 9.18
CA PRO A 44 5.16 -2.83 8.92
C PRO A 44 3.95 -3.29 8.08
N ALA A 45 2.77 -2.69 8.25
CA ALA A 45 1.59 -3.08 7.46
C ALA A 45 1.73 -2.77 5.95
N LEU A 46 2.52 -1.75 5.57
CA LEU A 46 2.80 -1.49 4.14
C LEU A 46 3.76 -2.55 3.58
N ILE A 47 4.76 -2.95 4.38
CA ILE A 47 5.72 -4.00 4.02
C ILE A 47 4.99 -5.33 3.80
N GLU A 48 4.08 -5.69 4.71
CA GLU A 48 3.24 -6.88 4.56
C GLU A 48 2.40 -6.85 3.27
N TRP A 49 1.80 -5.70 2.95
CA TRP A 49 1.05 -5.53 1.70
C TRP A 49 1.94 -5.71 0.46
N MET A 50 3.17 -5.16 0.46
CA MET A 50 4.14 -5.33 -0.63
C MET A 50 4.64 -6.79 -0.75
N LEU A 51 4.83 -7.49 0.38
CA LEU A 51 5.14 -8.92 0.41
C LEU A 51 3.99 -9.76 -0.18
N GLN A 52 2.74 -9.42 0.16
CA GLN A 52 1.56 -10.10 -0.36
C GLN A 52 1.42 -9.96 -1.87
N LEU A 53 1.82 -8.81 -2.42
CA LEU A 53 1.88 -8.55 -3.86
C LEU A 53 3.02 -9.29 -4.57
N GLY A 54 3.97 -9.89 -3.84
CA GLY A 54 5.16 -10.55 -4.42
C GLY A 54 6.16 -9.59 -5.05
N THR A 55 6.03 -8.29 -4.76
CA THR A 55 6.84 -7.21 -5.34
C THR A 55 8.18 -7.02 -4.65
N ILE A 56 8.27 -7.45 -3.39
CA ILE A 56 9.52 -7.60 -2.65
C ILE A 56 9.72 -9.07 -2.35
N THR A 57 10.88 -9.60 -2.74
CA THR A 57 11.26 -10.97 -2.42
C THR A 57 11.74 -11.01 -0.97
N PRO A 58 11.06 -11.72 -0.06
CA PRO A 58 11.63 -11.97 1.25
C PRO A 58 12.95 -12.72 1.06
N VAL A 59 14.03 -12.17 1.60
CA VAL A 59 15.35 -12.82 1.67
C VAL A 59 15.28 -13.95 2.69
N MET A 60 14.59 -15.04 2.38
CA MET A 60 14.24 -16.06 3.37
C MET A 60 15.21 -17.25 3.38
N PRO A 61 15.12 -18.11 4.42
CA PRO A 61 14.63 -19.45 4.08
C PRO A 61 13.55 -19.96 5.04
N ALA A 62 12.63 -20.75 4.47
CA ALA A 62 11.72 -21.70 5.11
C ALA A 62 10.29 -21.22 5.47
N PRO A 63 9.26 -22.01 5.13
CA PRO A 63 7.85 -21.65 5.19
C PRO A 63 7.32 -21.70 6.62
N ALA A 64 7.47 -20.61 7.38
CA ALA A 64 6.60 -20.38 8.52
C ALA A 64 5.28 -19.79 8.00
N GLU A 65 4.37 -20.69 7.62
CA GLU A 65 2.96 -20.62 8.01
C GLU A 65 2.40 -19.20 8.22
N VAL A 66 2.21 -18.45 7.12
CA VAL A 66 1.16 -17.42 7.12
C VAL A 66 -0.17 -18.16 7.24
N THR A 67 -0.54 -18.47 8.47
CA THR A 67 -1.94 -18.66 8.79
C THR A 67 -2.58 -17.31 8.49
N PRO A 68 -3.49 -17.17 7.51
CA PRO A 68 -4.23 -15.92 7.33
C PRO A 68 -5.19 -15.76 8.52
N THR A 69 -4.66 -15.37 9.68
CA THR A 69 -5.42 -15.14 10.93
C THR A 69 -5.52 -13.65 11.21
N ALA A 70 -6.05 -12.93 10.22
CA ALA A 70 -6.85 -11.71 10.40
C ALA A 70 -7.24 -11.20 9.01
N ALA A 71 -8.07 -11.98 8.32
CA ALA A 71 -9.13 -11.36 7.54
C ALA A 71 -9.98 -10.54 8.53
N VAL A 72 -9.57 -9.31 8.81
CA VAL A 72 -10.56 -8.27 9.00
C VAL A 72 -11.18 -8.07 7.63
N PRO A 73 -12.48 -8.34 7.40
CA PRO A 73 -13.16 -7.70 6.29
C PRO A 73 -13.09 -6.20 6.61
N CYS A 74 -12.12 -5.51 6.01
CA CYS A 74 -12.17 -4.07 5.92
C CYS A 74 -13.48 -3.77 5.20
N VAL A 75 -14.42 -3.27 6.00
CA VAL A 75 -15.68 -2.65 5.64
C VAL A 75 -15.76 -2.39 4.14
N ALA A 76 -16.72 -3.08 3.51
CA ALA A 76 -17.27 -2.62 2.25
C ALA A 76 -17.51 -1.11 2.40
N ALA A 77 -16.65 -0.33 1.77
CA ALA A 77 -16.83 1.09 1.60
C ALA A 77 -18.13 1.23 0.82
N THR A 78 -19.24 1.35 1.54
CA THR A 78 -20.45 1.98 1.04
C THR A 78 -20.06 3.43 0.80
N PHE A 79 -19.44 3.68 -0.36
CA PHE A 79 -19.38 5.02 -0.90
C PHE A 79 -20.81 5.41 -1.21
N GLU A 80 -21.33 6.26 -0.34
CA GLU A 80 -22.69 6.78 -0.33
C GLU A 80 -23.03 7.34 -1.71
N ALA A 81 -23.85 6.60 -2.46
CA ALA A 81 -24.56 7.16 -3.61
C ALA A 81 -25.77 7.92 -3.09
N ALA A 82 -25.52 9.13 -2.57
CA ALA A 82 -26.51 10.18 -2.43
C ALA A 82 -27.03 10.55 -3.83
N GLY A 83 -28.00 9.77 -4.31
CA GLY A 83 -28.80 10.04 -5.50
C GLY A 83 -30.25 10.20 -5.06
N ALA A 84 -30.67 11.46 -4.97
CA ALA A 84 -32.02 11.94 -4.68
C ALA A 84 -33.15 11.10 -5.30
N THR A 85 -34.30 10.99 -4.60
CA THR A 85 -35.63 11.45 -5.05
C THR A 85 -36.67 11.23 -3.94
N PRO A 86 -37.37 12.27 -3.43
CA PRO A 86 -38.56 12.07 -2.62
C PRO A 86 -39.76 11.77 -3.53
N GLY A 87 -40.22 10.52 -3.55
CA GLY A 87 -41.38 10.07 -4.33
C GLY A 87 -42.45 9.49 -3.41
N HIS A 88 -43.53 10.23 -3.28
CA HIS A 88 -44.70 9.98 -2.43
C HIS A 88 -45.34 8.60 -2.64
N ARG A 89 -45.65 7.89 -1.55
CA ARG A 89 -46.56 6.73 -1.57
C ARG A 89 -47.93 7.13 -1.01
N TRP A 90 -48.95 6.86 -1.82
CA TRP A 90 -50.38 6.99 -1.57
C TRP A 90 -50.87 6.04 -0.48
#